data_AF-A0A2M7IV44-F1
#
_entry.id   AF-A0A2M7IV44-F1
#
_cell.length_a   1.000
_cell.length_b   1.000
_cell.length_c   1.000
_cell.angle_alpha   90.00
_cell.angle_beta   90.00
_cell.angle_gamma   90.00
#
_symmetry.space_group_name_H-M   'P 1'
#
loop_
_entity.id
_entity.type
_entity.pdbx_description
1 polymer ?
#
loop_
_entity_poly.entity_id
_entity_poly.type
_entity_poly.pdbx_seq_one_letter_code
_entity_poly.pdbx_strand_id
1 'polypeptide(L)'
;KEIAEEKLTAGIVKLASALFVLGNKTGNTDLMINAKVTRSILQNMRDIELVDKSEDILAFGNQHKAELVPYGINDEFLTSVQGHYTEFNSALNNRSDERAESIAAREKLTRLFDEADRMLKNELDPLLEIYCDINPDFCNAYKAARVIKDLAASHKSAAVTPE
;
A
#
# COMPACT_ATOMS: atom_id res chain seq x y z
N LYS A 1 1.34 10.25 2.57
CA LYS A 1 0.65 10.09 1.27
C LYS A 1 -0.14 11.35 0.90
N GLU A 2 -1.22 11.68 1.60
CA GLU A 2 -2.14 12.79 1.23
C GLU A 2 -1.45 14.16 1.08
N ILE A 3 -0.51 14.49 1.98
CA ILE A 3 0.29 15.73 1.88
C ILE A 3 1.19 15.72 0.63
N ALA A 4 1.78 14.58 0.28
CA ALA A 4 2.65 14.45 -0.89
C ALA A 4 1.83 14.52 -2.19
N GLU A 5 0.63 13.93 -2.19
CA GLU A 5 -0.33 13.97 -3.29
C GLU A 5 -0.81 15.40 -3.58
N GLU A 6 -1.13 16.17 -2.54
CA GLU A 6 -1.57 17.56 -2.67
C GLU A 6 -0.43 18.45 -3.20
N LYS A 7 0.80 18.27 -2.71
CA LYS A 7 1.99 18.98 -3.20
C LYS A 7 2.31 18.65 -4.66
N LEU A 8 2.23 17.37 -5.02
CA LEU A 8 2.42 16.91 -6.40
C LEU A 8 1.36 17.53 -7.32
N THR A 9 0.08 17.40 -6.95
CA THR A 9 -1.05 17.95 -7.71
C THR A 9 -0.91 19.46 -7.92
N ALA A 10 -0.58 20.22 -6.88
CA ALA A 10 -0.37 21.66 -6.99
C ALA A 10 0.77 22.02 -7.96
N GLY A 11 1.89 21.28 -7.89
CA GLY A 11 3.03 21.46 -8.78
C GLY A 11 2.70 21.15 -10.24
N ILE A 12 2.04 20.01 -10.47
CA ILE A 12 1.66 19.55 -11.81
C ILE A 12 0.63 20.48 -12.46
N VAL A 13 -0.37 20.97 -11.72
CA VAL A 13 -1.32 21.96 -12.27
C VAL A 13 -0.60 23.21 -12.77
N LYS A 14 0.36 23.74 -11.99
CA LYS A 14 1.12 24.93 -12.39
C LYS A 14 1.96 24.66 -13.63
N LEU A 15 2.66 23.52 -13.68
CA LEU A 15 3.47 23.12 -14.83
C LEU A 15 2.63 22.92 -16.09
N ALA A 16 1.53 22.18 -15.97
CA ALA A 16 0.61 21.91 -17.07
C ALA A 16 -0.05 23.20 -17.60
N SER A 17 -0.40 24.14 -16.72
CA SER A 17 -0.92 25.44 -17.14
C SER A 17 0.11 26.22 -17.97
N ALA A 18 1.39 26.20 -17.56
CA ALA A 18 2.46 26.85 -18.32
C ALA A 18 2.66 26.19 -19.70
N LEU A 19 2.69 24.86 -19.75
CA LEU A 19 2.78 24.08 -20.99
C LEU A 19 1.60 24.33 -21.92
N PHE A 20 0.38 24.45 -21.38
CA PHE A 20 -0.82 24.76 -22.17
C PHE A 20 -0.71 26.14 -22.83
N VAL A 21 -0.24 27.15 -22.09
CA VAL A 21 -0.04 28.50 -22.63
C VAL A 21 1.08 28.52 -23.66
N LEU A 22 2.15 27.74 -23.45
CA LEU A 22 3.23 27.57 -24.42
C LEU A 22 2.73 26.93 -25.72
N GLY A 23 1.95 25.85 -25.63
CA GLY A 23 1.30 25.20 -26.77
C GLY A 23 0.39 26.16 -27.53
N ASN A 24 -0.39 26.97 -26.83
CA ASN A 24 -1.25 27.97 -27.44
C ASN A 24 -0.46 29.07 -28.19
N LYS A 25 0.72 29.48 -27.68
CA LYS A 25 1.58 30.45 -28.38
C LYS A 25 2.30 29.87 -29.59
N THR A 26 2.70 28.61 -29.52
CA THR A 26 3.45 27.92 -30.58
C THR A 26 2.56 27.29 -31.64
N GLY A 27 1.25 27.22 -31.40
CA GLY A 27 0.29 26.54 -32.28
C GLY A 27 0.37 25.01 -32.18
N ASN A 28 1.04 24.46 -31.16
CA ASN A 28 1.19 23.03 -30.96
C ASN A 28 -0.03 22.46 -30.21
N THR A 29 -0.98 21.91 -30.97
CA THR A 29 -2.22 21.32 -30.44
C THR A 29 -1.97 20.09 -29.57
N ASP A 30 -0.92 19.31 -29.86
CA ASP A 30 -0.61 18.10 -29.10
C ASP A 30 -0.14 18.43 -27.68
N LEU A 31 0.69 19.48 -27.56
CA LEU A 31 1.13 19.98 -26.26
C LEU A 31 -0.06 20.49 -25.44
N MET A 32 -1.01 21.18 -26.08
CA MET A 32 -2.23 21.67 -25.43
C MET A 32 -3.11 20.52 -24.94
N ILE A 33 -3.32 19.49 -25.74
CA ILE A 33 -4.14 18.33 -25.36
C ILE A 33 -3.52 17.61 -24.16
N ASN A 34 -2.21 17.36 -24.22
CA ASN A 34 -1.50 16.64 -23.16
C ASN A 34 -1.44 17.43 -21.84
N ALA A 35 -1.28 18.74 -21.92
CA ALA A 35 -1.20 19.64 -20.77
C ALA A 35 -2.57 20.11 -20.23
N LYS A 36 -3.69 19.73 -20.87
CA LYS A 36 -5.03 20.11 -20.41
C LYS A 36 -5.46 19.29 -19.20
N VAL A 37 -5.01 19.71 -18.02
CA VAL A 37 -5.42 19.12 -16.74
C VAL A 37 -5.83 20.20 -15.74
N THR A 38 -6.77 19.86 -14.85
CA THR A 38 -7.19 20.72 -13.74
C THR A 38 -6.96 20.00 -12.42
N ARG A 39 -6.91 20.75 -11.32
CA ARG A 39 -6.78 20.18 -9.97
C ARG A 39 -7.83 19.10 -9.69
N SER A 40 -9.09 19.37 -10.04
CA SER A 40 -10.18 18.42 -9.81
C SER A 40 -10.03 17.14 -10.65
N ILE A 41 -9.50 17.24 -11.87
CA ILE A 41 -9.20 16.04 -12.68
C ILE A 41 -8.13 15.19 -12.00
N LEU A 42 -7.03 15.80 -11.56
CA LEU A 42 -5.92 15.08 -10.92
C LEU A 42 -6.32 14.46 -9.57
N GLN A 43 -7.13 15.15 -8.76
CA GLN A 43 -7.62 14.62 -7.47
C GLN A 43 -8.61 13.46 -7.61
N ASN A 44 -9.24 13.31 -8.77
CA ASN A 44 -10.18 12.22 -9.05
C ASN A 44 -9.53 11.06 -9.83
N MET A 45 -8.27 11.19 -10.22
CA MET A 45 -7.52 10.11 -10.87
C MET A 45 -7.18 9.01 -9.86
N ARG A 46 -7.04 7.78 -10.35
CA ARG A 46 -6.47 6.71 -9.51
C ARG A 46 -5.00 7.04 -9.22
N ASP A 47 -4.51 6.62 -8.05
CA ASP A 47 -3.12 6.83 -7.62
C ASP A 47 -2.09 6.53 -8.73
N ILE A 48 -2.27 5.41 -9.44
CA ILE A 48 -1.40 4.98 -10.55
C ILE A 48 -1.51 5.91 -11.76
N GLU A 49 -2.73 6.31 -12.14
CA GLU A 49 -2.94 7.24 -13.25
C GLU A 49 -2.38 8.62 -12.95
N LEU A 50 -2.43 9.06 -11.68
CA LEU A 50 -1.82 10.31 -11.24
C LEU A 50 -0.30 10.26 -11.37
N VAL A 51 0.34 9.13 -11.04
CA VAL A 51 1.79 8.92 -11.25
C VAL A 51 2.13 9.02 -12.73
N ASP A 52 1.49 8.21 -13.58
CA ASP A 52 1.75 8.18 -15.02
C ASP A 52 1.56 9.56 -15.65
N LYS A 53 0.44 10.23 -15.33
CA LYS A 53 0.14 11.56 -15.88
C LYS A 53 1.11 12.63 -15.40
N SER A 54 1.57 12.52 -14.15
CA SER A 54 2.57 13.45 -13.60
C SER A 54 3.94 13.26 -14.26
N GLU A 55 4.32 12.02 -14.54
CA GLU A 55 5.55 11.68 -15.26
C GLU A 55 5.54 12.27 -16.68
N ASP A 56 4.45 12.09 -17.42
CA ASP A 56 4.27 12.68 -18.75
C ASP A 56 4.45 14.20 -18.73
N ILE A 57 3.76 14.89 -17.81
CA ILE A 57 3.80 16.36 -17.70
C ILE A 57 5.20 16.84 -17.29
N LEU A 58 5.89 16.12 -16.41
CA LEU A 58 7.28 16.41 -16.05
C LEU A 58 8.23 16.22 -17.24
N ALA A 59 8.03 15.18 -18.04
CA ALA A 59 8.82 14.95 -19.25
C ALA A 59 8.66 16.11 -20.26
N PHE A 60 7.41 16.53 -20.53
CA PHE A 60 7.15 17.71 -21.36
C PHE A 60 7.73 19.00 -20.77
N GLY A 61 7.62 19.17 -19.45
CA GLY A 61 8.21 20.30 -18.73
C GLY A 61 9.73 20.38 -18.90
N ASN A 62 10.41 19.24 -18.79
CA ASN A 62 11.85 19.15 -18.99
C ASN A 62 12.27 19.41 -20.45
N GLN A 63 11.48 18.93 -21.42
CA GLN A 63 11.73 19.15 -22.84
C GLN A 63 11.65 20.63 -23.22
N HIS A 64 10.69 21.37 -22.65
CA HIS A 64 10.45 22.79 -22.94
C HIS A 64 10.99 23.74 -21.87
N LYS A 65 11.90 23.30 -21.00
CA LYS A 65 12.33 24.06 -19.81
C LYS A 65 12.80 25.48 -20.11
N ALA A 66 13.53 25.69 -21.21
CA ALA A 66 14.03 27.01 -21.61
C ALA A 66 12.89 27.98 -21.99
N GLU A 67 11.83 27.46 -22.61
CA GLU A 67 10.66 28.23 -23.05
C GLU A 67 9.69 28.51 -21.89
N LEU A 68 9.80 27.74 -20.79
CA LEU A 68 8.95 27.86 -19.62
C LEU A 68 9.48 28.85 -18.57
N VAL A 69 10.75 29.29 -18.67
CA VAL A 69 11.35 30.31 -17.77
C VAL A 69 10.52 31.59 -17.66
N PRO A 70 10.01 32.19 -18.76
CA PRO A 70 9.16 33.39 -18.69
C PRO A 70 7.84 33.19 -17.93
N TYR A 71 7.41 31.95 -17.73
CA TYR A 71 6.18 31.59 -17.03
C TYR A 71 6.41 31.27 -15.54
N GLY A 72 7.63 31.54 -15.03
CA GLY A 72 7.97 31.30 -13.63
C GLY A 72 8.18 29.82 -13.29
N ILE A 73 8.51 29.01 -14.30
CA ILE A 73 8.97 27.63 -14.16
C ILE A 73 10.49 27.64 -14.35
N ASN A 74 11.23 27.54 -13.26
CA ASN A 74 12.69 27.44 -13.26
C ASN A 74 13.13 25.99 -12.97
N ASP A 75 14.42 25.71 -13.11
CA ASP A 75 14.98 24.38 -12.84
C ASP A 75 14.75 23.94 -11.37
N GLU A 76 14.74 24.89 -10.43
CA GLU A 76 14.42 24.61 -9.02
C GLU A 76 12.97 24.11 -8.84
N PHE A 77 12.02 24.72 -9.55
CA PHE A 77 10.62 24.30 -9.51
C PHE A 77 10.46 22.90 -10.09
N LEU A 78 11.06 22.60 -11.25
CA LEU A 78 11.02 21.26 -11.84
C LEU A 78 11.64 20.22 -10.90
N THR A 79 12.76 20.54 -10.27
CA THR A 79 13.41 19.69 -9.27
C THR A 79 12.50 19.45 -8.06
N SER A 80 11.81 20.49 -7.58
CA SER A 80 10.86 20.36 -6.47
C SER A 80 9.68 19.45 -6.83
N VAL A 81 9.09 19.61 -8.02
CA VAL A 81 7.98 18.76 -8.46
C VAL A 81 8.44 17.31 -8.67
N GLN A 82 9.64 17.10 -9.22
CA GLN A 82 10.25 15.76 -9.31
C GLN A 82 10.46 15.11 -7.94
N GLY A 83 10.84 15.90 -6.93
CA GLY A 83 10.93 15.46 -5.54
C GLY A 83 9.58 15.00 -5.00
N HIS A 84 8.52 15.79 -5.19
CA HIS A 84 7.16 15.40 -4.78
C HIS A 84 6.65 14.15 -5.51
N TYR A 85 6.96 14.02 -6.81
CA TYR A 85 6.64 12.82 -7.59
C TYR A 85 7.30 11.57 -6.98
N THR A 86 8.58 11.66 -6.66
CA THR A 86 9.35 10.54 -6.09
C THR A 86 8.84 10.17 -4.70
N GLU A 87 8.52 11.16 -3.85
CA GLU A 87 7.94 10.94 -2.52
C GLU A 87 6.58 10.24 -2.61
N PHE A 88 5.71 10.70 -3.51
CA PHE A 88 4.39 10.10 -3.70
C PHE A 88 4.48 8.68 -4.24
N ASN A 89 5.27 8.44 -5.29
CA ASN A 89 5.46 7.12 -5.89
C ASN A 89 6.07 6.12 -4.89
N SER A 90 7.07 6.53 -4.12
CA SER A 90 7.64 5.72 -3.04
C SER A 90 6.60 5.34 -1.98
N ALA A 91 5.77 6.31 -1.56
CA ALA A 91 4.70 6.05 -0.59
C ALA A 91 3.63 5.07 -1.12
N LEU A 92 3.40 5.01 -2.44
CA LEU A 92 2.50 4.04 -3.04
C LEU A 92 3.10 2.63 -3.05
N ASN A 93 4.35 2.50 -3.48
CA ASN A 93 5.05 1.21 -3.56
C ASN A 93 5.22 0.58 -2.18
N ASN A 94 5.63 1.34 -1.17
CA ASN A 94 5.80 0.85 0.20
C ASN A 94 4.51 0.21 0.74
N ARG A 95 3.34 0.79 0.46
CA ARG A 95 2.04 0.23 0.90
C ARG A 95 1.69 -1.07 0.19
N SER A 96 2.08 -1.20 -1.07
CA SER A 96 1.89 -2.44 -1.83
C SER A 96 2.77 -3.55 -1.24
N ASP A 97 4.02 -3.24 -0.97
CA ASP A 97 5.01 -4.18 -0.44
C ASP A 97 4.64 -4.64 0.98
N GLU A 98 4.30 -3.72 1.88
CA GLU A 98 3.82 -4.04 3.23
C GLU A 98 2.61 -4.99 3.22
N ARG A 99 1.69 -4.78 2.28
CA ARG A 99 0.51 -5.65 2.14
C ARG A 99 0.89 -7.04 1.61
N ALA A 100 1.77 -7.11 0.62
CA ALA A 100 2.25 -8.38 0.07
C ALA A 100 3.00 -9.20 1.13
N GLU A 101 3.89 -8.55 1.89
CA GLU A 101 4.59 -9.17 3.01
C GLU A 101 3.64 -9.68 4.08
N SER A 102 2.61 -8.90 4.44
CA SER A 102 1.60 -9.33 5.42
C SER A 102 0.84 -10.58 4.96
N ILE A 103 0.48 -10.66 3.68
CA ILE A 103 -0.18 -11.83 3.11
C ILE A 103 0.76 -13.03 3.14
N ALA A 104 1.98 -12.88 2.67
CA ALA A 104 2.98 -13.96 2.65
C ALA A 104 3.29 -14.48 4.07
N ALA A 105 3.39 -13.59 5.06
CA ALA A 105 3.59 -13.96 6.46
C ALA A 105 2.40 -14.76 7.01
N ARG A 106 1.16 -14.36 6.71
CA ARG A 106 -0.05 -15.10 7.10
C ARG A 106 -0.09 -16.49 6.48
N GLU A 107 0.15 -16.61 5.19
CA GLU A 107 0.19 -17.90 4.50
C GLU A 107 1.30 -18.81 5.05
N LYS A 108 2.46 -18.23 5.40
CA LYS A 108 3.53 -18.97 6.05
C LYS A 108 3.11 -19.48 7.44
N LEU A 109 2.45 -18.65 8.25
CA LEU A 109 1.94 -19.07 9.56
C LEU A 109 0.90 -20.19 9.42
N THR A 110 -0.06 -20.06 8.49
CA THR A 110 -1.06 -21.12 8.23
C THR A 110 -0.38 -22.44 7.87
N ARG A 111 0.60 -22.42 6.95
CA ARG A 111 1.35 -23.63 6.59
C ARG A 111 2.08 -24.28 7.76
N LEU A 112 2.71 -23.47 8.61
CA LEU A 112 3.41 -23.98 9.81
C LEU A 112 2.45 -24.61 10.82
N PHE A 113 1.27 -24.01 11.02
CA PHE A 113 0.24 -24.60 11.86
C PHE A 113 -0.29 -25.91 11.28
N ASP A 114 -0.55 -25.97 9.97
CA ASP A 114 -0.98 -27.21 9.31
C ASP A 114 0.08 -28.31 9.38
N GLU A 115 1.36 -27.95 9.26
CA GLU A 115 2.48 -28.88 9.43
C GLU A 115 2.56 -29.41 10.88
N ALA A 116 2.48 -28.52 11.87
CA ALA A 116 2.44 -28.92 13.28
C ALA A 116 1.24 -29.81 13.58
N ASP A 117 0.06 -29.50 13.03
CA ASP A 117 -1.15 -30.30 13.22
C ASP A 117 -1.04 -31.68 12.57
N ARG A 118 -0.41 -31.77 11.38
CA ARG A 118 -0.10 -33.06 10.74
C ARG A 118 0.87 -33.88 11.58
N MET A 119 1.95 -33.27 12.08
CA MET A 119 2.91 -33.98 12.95
C MET A 119 2.22 -34.52 14.21
N LEU A 120 1.38 -33.69 14.84
CA LEU A 120 0.64 -34.11 16.04
C LEU A 120 -0.35 -35.25 15.71
N LYS A 121 -1.19 -35.09 14.69
CA LYS A 121 -2.28 -36.04 14.38
C LYS A 121 -1.80 -37.33 13.71
N ASN A 122 -0.77 -37.26 12.86
CA ASN A 122 -0.35 -38.38 12.02
C ASN A 122 0.88 -39.12 12.54
N GLU A 123 1.63 -38.53 13.48
CA GLU A 123 2.83 -39.16 14.03
C GLU A 123 2.72 -39.36 15.55
N LEU A 124 2.51 -38.27 16.30
CA LEU A 124 2.54 -38.33 17.76
C LEU A 124 1.31 -39.00 18.37
N ASP A 125 0.11 -38.68 17.89
CA ASP A 125 -1.14 -39.27 18.39
C ASP A 125 -1.19 -40.79 18.15
N PRO A 126 -0.84 -41.33 16.95
CA PRO A 126 -0.76 -42.78 16.73
C PRO A 126 0.36 -43.45 17.52
N LEU A 127 1.52 -42.81 17.66
CA LEU A 127 2.62 -43.35 18.45
C LEU A 127 2.22 -43.52 19.91
N LEU A 128 1.51 -42.53 20.47
CA LEU A 128 1.05 -42.58 21.86
C LEU A 128 0.09 -43.75 22.10
N GLU A 129 -0.79 -44.05 21.15
CA GLU A 129 -1.76 -45.14 21.28
C GLU A 129 -1.08 -46.50 21.52
N ILE A 130 0.11 -46.71 20.93
CA ILE A 130 0.93 -47.92 21.16
C ILE A 130 1.39 -48.05 22.63
N TYR A 131 1.62 -46.93 23.30
CA TYR A 131 2.10 -46.89 24.69
C TYR A 131 0.99 -46.77 25.72
N CYS A 132 -0.27 -46.51 25.30
CA CYS A 132 -1.40 -46.35 26.22
C CYS A 132 -1.69 -47.62 27.03
N ASP A 133 -1.41 -48.82 26.48
CA ASP A 133 -1.55 -50.09 27.21
C ASP A 133 -0.49 -50.28 28.30
N ILE A 134 0.67 -49.66 28.14
CA ILE A 134 1.83 -49.80 29.04
C ILE A 134 1.81 -48.72 30.12
N ASN A 135 1.38 -47.50 29.77
CA ASN A 135 1.36 -46.36 30.69
C ASN A 135 0.09 -45.50 30.50
N PRO A 136 -1.04 -45.91 31.10
CA PRO A 136 -2.32 -45.24 30.91
C PRO A 136 -2.35 -43.83 31.50
N ASP A 137 -1.62 -43.56 32.58
CA ASP A 137 -1.55 -42.24 33.21
C ASP A 137 -0.90 -41.21 32.29
N PHE A 138 0.19 -41.59 31.62
CA PHE A 138 0.86 -40.75 30.62
C PHE A 138 -0.04 -40.45 29.42
N CYS A 139 -0.74 -41.46 28.91
CA CYS A 139 -1.69 -41.33 27.80
C CYS A 139 -2.82 -40.35 28.13
N ASN A 140 -3.40 -40.44 29.33
CA ASN A 140 -4.43 -39.53 29.81
C ASN A 140 -3.93 -38.08 29.94
N ALA A 141 -2.72 -37.89 30.48
CA ALA A 141 -2.12 -36.57 30.62
C ALA A 141 -1.86 -35.89 29.27
N TYR A 142 -1.37 -36.63 28.28
CA TYR A 142 -1.19 -36.12 26.92
C TYR A 142 -2.52 -35.77 26.25
N LYS A 143 -3.50 -36.67 26.29
CA LYS A 143 -4.84 -36.44 25.70
C LYS A 143 -5.51 -35.20 26.32
N ALA A 144 -5.35 -35.01 27.63
CA ALA A 144 -5.82 -33.80 28.32
C ALA A 144 -5.10 -32.52 27.86
N ALA A 145 -3.80 -32.58 27.58
CA ALA A 145 -3.03 -31.46 27.03
C ALA A 145 -3.38 -31.15 25.57
N ARG A 146 -3.85 -32.13 24.79
CA ARG A 146 -4.19 -31.96 23.36
C ARG A 146 -5.53 -31.25 23.12
N VAL A 147 -6.37 -31.11 24.15
CA VAL A 147 -7.64 -30.37 24.06
C VAL A 147 -7.37 -28.88 23.83
N ILE A 148 -7.82 -28.36 22.69
CA ILE A 148 -7.79 -26.93 22.38
C ILE A 148 -8.77 -26.21 23.30
N LYS A 149 -8.25 -25.37 24.20
CA LYS A 149 -9.07 -24.51 25.07
C LYS A 149 -9.27 -23.18 24.37
N ASP A 150 -10.49 -22.96 23.86
CA ASP A 150 -10.88 -21.68 23.29
C ASP A 150 -11.13 -20.68 24.42
N LEU A 151 -10.06 -19.99 24.84
CA LEU A 151 -10.11 -18.97 25.88
C LEU A 151 -10.68 -17.67 25.28
N ALA A 152 -11.95 -17.69 24.89
CA ALA A 152 -12.65 -16.48 24.51
C ALA A 152 -12.72 -15.55 25.74
N ALA A 153 -12.08 -14.39 25.67
CA ALA A 153 -12.21 -13.34 26.68
C ALA A 153 -13.65 -12.79 26.63
N SER A 154 -14.51 -13.31 27.49
CA SER A 154 -15.82 -12.71 27.77
C SER A 154 -15.59 -11.33 28.40
N HIS A 155 -15.67 -10.26 27.60
CA HIS A 155 -15.89 -8.91 28.13
C HIS A 155 -17.31 -8.88 28.70
N LYS A 156 -17.45 -9.25 29.97
CA LYS A 156 -18.69 -9.07 30.72
C LYS A 156 -18.90 -7.57 30.91
N SER A 157 -19.68 -6.95 30.03
CA SER A 157 -20.19 -5.58 30.24
C SER A 157 -20.94 -5.56 31.58
N ALA A 158 -20.42 -4.79 32.54
CA ALA A 158 -21.12 -4.51 33.78
C ALA A 158 -22.30 -3.60 33.45
N ALA A 159 -23.52 -4.16 33.49
CA ALA A 159 -24.74 -3.38 33.43
C ALA A 159 -24.78 -2.45 34.64
N VAL A 160 -24.67 -1.15 34.41
CA VAL A 160 -24.94 -0.11 35.40
C VAL A 160 -26.46 -0.05 35.59
N THR A 161 -26.94 -0.47 36.75
CA THR A 161 -28.32 -0.23 37.19
C THR A 161 -28.40 1.18 37.80
N PRO A 162 -29.28 2.07 37.35
CA PRO A 162 -29.60 3.29 38.07
C PRO A 162 -30.69 3.01 39.11
N GLU A 163 -30.46 3.42 40.36
CA GLU A 163 -31.52 3.72 41.35
C GLU A 163 -31.71 5.24 41.43
#